data_AF-A0A955SCE8-F1
#
_entry.id   AF-A0A955SCE8-F1
#
_cell.length_a   1.000
_cell.length_b   1.000
_cell.length_c   1.000
_cell.angle_alpha   90.00
_cell.angle_beta   90.00
_cell.angle_gamma   90.00
#
_symmetry.space_group_name_H-M   'P 1'
#
loop_
_entity.id
_entity.type
_entity.pdbx_description
1 polymer ?
#
loop_
_entity_poly.entity_id
_entity_poly.type
_entity_poly.pdbx_seq_one_letter_code
_entity_poly.pdbx_strand_id
1 'polypeptide(L)'
;ERDGRPVEILGIRDLEFNAIYRQAQSFIAEKKWFEATKHLYVAAILYLIDKQFLDYVHSKTNRQYLADLQKKPVIADEFASLTQIFEPRVYGETEADESSCTEMNLILQRLANEGA
;
A
#
# COMPACT_ATOMS: atom_id res chain seq x y z
N GLU A 1 23.10 2.07 -14.66
CA GLU A 1 22.49 1.67 -13.39
C GLU A 1 21.02 1.32 -13.63
N ARG A 2 20.43 0.38 -12.87
CA ARG A 2 18.97 0.24 -12.85
C ARG A 2 18.44 1.32 -11.90
N ASP A 3 17.70 2.28 -12.45
CA ASP A 3 16.85 3.20 -11.68
C ASP A 3 16.20 2.42 -10.54
N GLY A 4 16.34 2.86 -9.29
CA GLY A 4 15.83 2.18 -8.09
C GLY A 4 14.29 2.10 -7.99
N ARG A 5 13.59 2.14 -9.13
CA ARG A 5 12.15 2.03 -9.22
C ARG A 5 11.70 0.58 -9.03
N PRO A 6 10.61 0.36 -8.31
CA PRO A 6 10.05 -0.96 -8.13
C PRO A 6 9.58 -1.53 -9.48
N VAL A 7 9.92 -2.80 -9.75
CA VAL A 7 9.54 -3.48 -11.00
C VAL A 7 8.34 -4.42 -10.82
N GLU A 8 8.15 -4.93 -9.60
CA GLU A 8 6.99 -5.74 -9.21
C GLU A 8 6.81 -5.70 -7.69
N ILE A 9 5.55 -5.59 -7.23
CA ILE A 9 5.15 -5.70 -5.82
C ILE A 9 3.85 -6.53 -5.79
N LEU A 10 3.83 -7.65 -5.05
CA LEU A 10 2.65 -8.53 -4.92
C LEU A 10 2.05 -9.01 -6.25
N GLY A 11 2.89 -9.20 -7.28
CA GLY A 11 2.47 -9.57 -8.63
C GLY A 11 1.91 -8.42 -9.48
N ILE A 12 1.94 -7.18 -8.98
CA ILE A 12 1.51 -5.97 -9.70
C ILE A 12 2.74 -5.35 -10.37
N ARG A 13 2.60 -5.01 -11.65
CA ARG A 13 3.62 -4.36 -12.50
C ARG A 13 3.19 -2.94 -12.84
N ASP A 14 4.05 -2.20 -13.55
CA ASP A 14 3.80 -0.82 -13.98
C ASP A 14 3.53 0.12 -12.79
N LEU A 15 4.50 0.13 -11.88
CA LEU A 15 4.40 0.62 -10.51
C LEU A 15 4.52 2.14 -10.37
N GLU A 16 3.52 2.84 -10.86
CA GLU A 16 3.33 4.28 -10.66
C GLU A 16 2.15 4.54 -9.73
N PHE A 17 2.36 5.33 -8.66
CA PHE A 17 1.36 5.56 -7.60
C PHE A 17 -0.02 5.92 -8.15
N ASN A 18 -0.09 6.94 -9.01
CA ASN A 18 -1.36 7.43 -9.57
C ASN A 18 -2.09 6.38 -10.42
N ALA A 19 -1.34 5.54 -11.14
CA ALA A 19 -1.92 4.48 -11.96
C ALA A 19 -2.49 3.36 -11.09
N ILE A 20 -1.71 2.88 -10.12
CA ILE A 20 -2.13 1.83 -9.19
C ILE A 20 -3.30 2.29 -8.32
N TYR A 21 -3.28 3.54 -7.84
CA TYR A 21 -4.37 4.09 -7.05
C TYR A 21 -5.66 4.21 -7.87
N ARG A 22 -5.58 4.69 -9.12
CA ARG A 22 -6.75 4.72 -10.02
C ARG A 22 -7.29 3.32 -10.28
N GLN A 23 -6.42 2.33 -10.46
CA GLN A 23 -6.82 0.95 -10.65
C GLN A 23 -7.52 0.38 -9.40
N ALA A 24 -7.03 0.69 -8.19
CA ALA A 24 -7.72 0.38 -6.94
C ALA A 24 -9.13 0.98 -6.91
N GLN A 25 -9.30 2.25 -7.30
CA GLN A 25 -10.63 2.88 -7.34
C GLN A 25 -11.58 2.17 -8.32
N SER A 26 -11.08 1.71 -9.48
CA SER A 26 -11.89 0.91 -10.42
C SER A 26 -12.34 -0.40 -9.77
N PHE A 27 -11.44 -1.10 -9.07
CA PHE A 27 -11.79 -2.33 -8.37
C PHE A 27 -12.81 -2.12 -7.27
N ILE A 28 -12.75 -1.00 -6.53
CA ILE A 28 -13.78 -0.62 -5.56
C ILE A 28 -15.13 -0.43 -6.26
N ALA A 29 -15.17 0.31 -7.38
CA ALA A 29 -16.41 0.53 -8.13
C ALA A 29 -17.01 -0.77 -8.70
N GLU A 30 -16.14 -1.72 -9.06
CA GLU A 30 -16.50 -3.05 -9.55
C GLU A 30 -16.77 -4.08 -8.44
N LYS A 31 -16.66 -3.70 -7.16
CA LYS A 31 -16.79 -4.57 -5.99
C LYS A 31 -15.80 -5.74 -5.95
N LYS A 32 -14.64 -5.55 -6.57
CA LYS A 32 -13.51 -6.48 -6.58
C LYS A 32 -12.62 -6.20 -5.38
N TRP A 33 -13.09 -6.58 -4.20
CA TRP A 33 -12.49 -6.17 -2.92
C TRP A 33 -11.08 -6.71 -2.69
N PHE A 34 -10.82 -7.94 -3.13
CA PHE A 34 -9.49 -8.55 -2.98
C PHE A 34 -8.45 -7.80 -3.83
N GLU A 35 -8.76 -7.52 -5.09
CA GLU A 35 -7.92 -6.75 -5.99
C GLU A 35 -7.75 -5.31 -5.51
N ALA A 36 -8.83 -4.68 -5.04
CA ALA A 36 -8.78 -3.34 -4.45
C ALA A 36 -7.84 -3.29 -3.24
N THR A 37 -7.96 -4.23 -2.30
CA THR A 37 -7.10 -4.37 -1.11
C THR A 37 -5.62 -4.45 -1.51
N LYS A 38 -5.28 -5.32 -2.47
CA LYS A 38 -3.90 -5.44 -2.97
C LYS A 38 -3.40 -4.13 -3.58
N HIS A 39 -4.19 -3.48 -4.43
CA HIS A 39 -3.76 -2.28 -5.14
C HIS A 39 -3.65 -1.07 -4.20
N LEU A 40 -4.53 -0.95 -3.19
CA LEU A 40 -4.41 0.08 -2.16
C LEU A 40 -3.12 -0.08 -1.35
N TYR A 41 -2.76 -1.31 -0.96
CA TYR A 41 -1.52 -1.57 -0.24
C TYR A 41 -0.28 -1.26 -1.08
N VAL A 42 -0.27 -1.68 -2.35
CA VAL A 42 0.83 -1.35 -3.26
C VAL A 42 0.92 0.16 -3.51
N ALA A 43 -0.20 0.85 -3.69
CA ALA A 43 -0.21 2.31 -3.82
C ALA A 43 0.41 2.99 -2.58
N ALA A 44 0.12 2.51 -1.37
CA ALA A 44 0.75 3.04 -0.15
C ALA A 44 2.28 2.87 -0.16
N ILE A 45 2.78 1.69 -0.52
CA ILE A 45 4.23 1.45 -0.64
C ILE A 45 4.85 2.39 -1.68
N LEU A 46 4.23 2.52 -2.85
CA LEU A 46 4.73 3.38 -3.92
C LEU A 46 4.76 4.85 -3.52
N TYR A 47 3.72 5.33 -2.83
CA TYR A 47 3.70 6.68 -2.28
C TYR A 47 4.86 6.93 -1.32
N LEU A 48 5.11 6.00 -0.41
CA LEU A 48 6.20 6.11 0.56
C LEU A 48 7.59 6.04 -0.10
N ILE A 49 7.73 5.27 -1.19
CA ILE A 49 8.96 5.25 -2.01
C ILE A 49 9.15 6.59 -2.74
N ASP A 50 8.10 7.14 -3.36
CA ASP A 50 8.13 8.42 -4.07
C ASP A 50 8.53 9.58 -3.12
N LYS A 51 8.05 9.53 -1.88
CA LYS A 51 8.41 10.47 -0.81
C LYS A 51 9.78 10.19 -0.15
N GLN A 52 10.52 9.20 -0.64
CA GLN A 52 11.82 8.76 -0.11
C GLN A 52 11.75 8.37 1.38
N PHE A 53 10.59 7.90 1.85
CA PHE A 53 10.41 7.36 3.19
C PHE A 53 10.72 5.86 3.25
N LEU A 54 10.66 5.18 2.11
CA LEU A 54 11.04 3.78 1.95
C LEU A 54 11.96 3.61 0.74
N ASP A 55 12.94 2.74 0.87
CA ASP A 55 13.67 2.22 -0.27
C ASP A 55 12.98 0.97 -0.82
N TYR A 56 12.91 0.86 -2.15
CA TYR A 56 12.45 -0.36 -2.79
C TYR A 56 13.48 -1.48 -2.61
N VAL A 57 13.03 -2.60 -2.04
CA VAL A 57 13.77 -3.85 -2.02
C VAL A 57 12.81 -4.97 -2.38
N HIS A 58 13.15 -5.73 -3.43
CA HIS A 58 12.25 -6.73 -4.03
C HIS A 58 11.70 -7.77 -3.04
N SER A 59 12.50 -8.18 -2.05
CA SER A 59 12.14 -9.21 -1.07
C SER A 59 11.73 -8.64 0.30
N LYS A 60 11.31 -7.37 0.35
CA LYS A 60 11.00 -6.70 1.61
C LYS A 60 9.62 -7.09 2.12
N THR A 61 9.59 -7.51 3.38
CA THR A 61 8.37 -7.87 4.10
C THR A 61 7.70 -6.63 4.70
N ASN A 62 6.41 -6.72 4.99
CA ASN A 62 5.64 -5.68 5.68
C ASN A 62 6.32 -5.25 7.00
N ARG A 63 6.84 -6.22 7.77
CA ARG A 63 7.61 -5.97 8.98
C ARG A 63 8.87 -5.14 8.74
N GLN A 64 9.57 -5.38 7.64
CA GLN A 64 10.75 -4.60 7.28
C GLN A 64 10.38 -3.18 6.83
N TYR A 65 9.29 -3.00 6.09
CA TYR A 65 8.78 -1.66 5.78
C TYR A 65 8.44 -0.87 7.06
N LEU A 66 7.78 -1.50 8.03
CA LEU A 66 7.48 -0.87 9.32
C LEU A 66 8.74 -0.50 10.12
N ALA A 67 9.76 -1.38 10.12
CA ALA A 67 11.03 -1.10 10.78
C ALA A 67 11.73 0.14 10.21
N ASP A 68 11.69 0.33 8.89
CA ASP A 68 12.30 1.49 8.24
C ASP A 68 11.56 2.81 8.55
N LEU A 69 10.26 2.73 8.77
CA LEU A 69 9.42 3.89 9.11
C LEU A 69 9.52 4.31 10.58
N GLN A 70 10.22 3.57 11.45
CA GLN A 70 10.26 3.85 12.90
C GLN A 70 10.71 5.27 13.26
N LYS A 71 11.51 5.92 12.41
CA LYS A 71 11.95 7.32 12.61
C LYS A 71 10.87 8.36 12.27
N LYS A 72 9.72 7.93 11.74
CA LYS A 72 8.58 8.75 11.30
C LYS A 72 7.30 8.18 11.93
N PRO A 73 7.08 8.40 13.24
CA PRO A 73 6.07 7.67 14.02
C PRO A 73 4.66 7.77 13.43
N VAL A 74 4.24 8.97 13.00
CA VAL A 74 2.89 9.15 12.42
C VAL A 74 2.70 8.33 11.14
N ILE A 75 3.68 8.35 10.23
CA ILE A 75 3.67 7.56 8.99
C ILE A 75 3.74 6.06 9.31
N ALA A 76 4.55 5.67 10.30
CA ALA A 76 4.68 4.29 10.74
C ALA A 76 3.34 3.77 11.30
N ASP A 77 2.63 4.57 12.09
CA ASP A 77 1.34 4.22 12.68
C ASP A 77 0.28 4.03 11.60
N GLU A 78 0.14 4.99 10.66
CA GLU A 78 -0.81 4.87 9.56
C GLU A 78 -0.48 3.67 8.65
N PHE A 79 0.80 3.43 8.33
CA PHE A 79 1.21 2.26 7.54
C PHE A 79 1.01 0.94 8.32
N ALA A 80 1.14 0.96 9.64
CA ALA A 80 0.84 -0.19 10.50
C ALA A 80 -0.66 -0.52 10.47
N SER A 81 -1.54 0.47 10.60
CA SER A 81 -2.98 0.30 10.46
C SER A 81 -3.34 -0.28 9.09
N LEU A 82 -2.72 0.23 8.02
CA LEU A 82 -2.92 -0.28 6.66
C LEU A 82 -2.48 -1.76 6.54
N THR A 83 -1.36 -2.12 7.15
CA THR A 83 -0.82 -3.49 7.18
C THR A 83 -1.72 -4.45 7.97
N GLN A 84 -2.25 -4.03 9.12
CA GLN A 84 -3.16 -4.84 9.94
C GLN A 84 -4.45 -5.19 9.22
N ILE A 85 -4.95 -4.30 8.35
CA ILE A 85 -6.10 -4.61 7.51
C ILE A 85 -5.65 -5.54 6.37
N PHE A 86 -4.59 -5.20 5.65
CA PHE A 86 -4.12 -5.93 4.47
C PHE A 86 -3.80 -7.41 4.72
N GLU A 87 -2.97 -7.71 5.73
CA GLU A 87 -2.40 -9.05 5.94
C GLU A 87 -3.46 -10.16 6.04
N PRO A 88 -4.47 -10.06 6.92
CA PRO A 88 -5.51 -11.08 7.02
C PRO A 88 -6.32 -11.25 5.73
N ARG A 89 -6.52 -10.18 4.93
CA ARG A 89 -7.33 -10.26 3.70
C ARG A 89 -6.58 -10.84 2.51
N VAL A 90 -5.25 -10.68 2.48
CA VAL A 90 -4.42 -11.14 1.36
C VAL A 90 -3.73 -12.46 1.64
N TYR A 91 -3.43 -12.76 2.92
CA TYR A 91 -2.83 -14.03 3.33
C TYR A 91 -3.84 -15.05 3.87
N GLY A 92 -5.14 -14.72 3.88
CA GLY A 92 -6.24 -15.71 3.93
C GLY A 92 -6.90 -15.91 5.28
N GLU A 93 -6.69 -15.03 6.25
CA GLU A 93 -7.35 -15.09 7.56
C GLU A 93 -8.77 -14.49 7.54
N THR A 94 -9.11 -13.66 6.55
CA THR A 94 -10.42 -12.98 6.44
C THR A 94 -10.74 -12.66 4.97
N GLU A 95 -12.02 -12.64 4.59
CA GLU A 95 -12.43 -12.22 3.25
C GLU A 95 -12.30 -10.69 3.09
N ALA A 96 -11.89 -10.24 1.89
CA ALA A 96 -11.86 -8.81 1.59
C ALA A 96 -13.27 -8.27 1.38
N ASP A 97 -13.57 -7.11 1.99
CA ASP A 97 -14.88 -6.49 1.93
C ASP A 97 -14.80 -4.97 1.66
N GLU A 98 -15.97 -4.37 1.44
CA GLU A 98 -16.13 -2.94 1.17
C GLU A 98 -15.64 -2.07 2.35
N SER A 99 -15.89 -2.51 3.58
CA SER A 99 -15.50 -1.79 4.79
C SER A 99 -13.98 -1.67 4.89
N SER A 100 -13.28 -2.78 4.70
CA SER A 100 -11.82 -2.85 4.73
C SER A 100 -11.21 -2.00 3.61
N CYS A 101 -11.77 -2.05 2.40
CA CYS A 101 -11.30 -1.23 1.27
C CYS A 101 -11.51 0.27 1.54
N THR A 102 -12.66 0.64 2.09
CA THR A 102 -12.99 2.04 2.43
C THR A 102 -12.03 2.57 3.50
N GLU A 103 -11.77 1.78 4.54
CA GLU A 103 -10.84 2.14 5.61
C GLU A 103 -9.40 2.29 5.09
N MET A 104 -8.91 1.32 4.31
CA MET A 104 -7.59 1.41 3.69
C MET A 104 -7.46 2.62 2.77
N ASN A 105 -8.51 2.96 2.03
CA ASN A 105 -8.52 4.14 1.16
C ASN A 105 -8.42 5.45 1.99
N LEU A 106 -9.14 5.53 3.11
CA LEU A 106 -9.06 6.68 4.02
C LEU A 106 -7.67 6.82 4.64
N ILE A 107 -7.06 5.72 5.09
CA ILE A 107 -5.68 5.71 5.61
C ILE A 107 -4.71 6.22 4.53
N LEU A 108 -4.82 5.70 3.30
CA LEU A 108 -3.94 6.11 2.20
C LEU A 108 -4.10 7.60 1.87
N GLN A 109 -5.31 8.14 1.92
CA GLN A 109 -5.55 9.58 1.74
C GLN A 109 -4.92 10.41 2.86
N ARG A 110 -4.96 9.95 4.13
CA ARG A 110 -4.27 10.62 5.23
C ARG A 110 -2.75 10.60 5.04
N LEU A 111 -2.17 9.44 4.70
CA LEU A 111 -0.75 9.32 4.35
C LEU A 111 -0.34 10.28 3.22
N ALA A 112 -1.19 10.40 2.19
CA ALA A 112 -0.97 11.30 1.06
C ALA A 112 -0.99 12.79 1.46
N ASN A 113 -1.81 13.15 2.45
CA ASN A 113 -1.93 14.53 2.94
C ASN A 113 -0.86 14.90 3.98
N GLU A 114 -0.35 13.95 4.77
CA GLU A 114 0.68 14.22 5.78
C GLU A 114 2.11 14.31 5.19
N GLY A 115 2.33 13.77 4.00
CA GLY A 115 3.61 13.87 3.28
C GLY A 115 3.64 14.97 2.21
N ALA A 116 2.62 15.81 2.13
CA ALA A 116 2.56 17.01 1.27
C ALA A 116 3.11 18.23 2.01
#